data_AF-A0A699W2T7-F1
#
_entry.id   AF-A0A699W2T7-F1
#
_cell.length_a   1.000
_cell.length_b   1.000
_cell.length_c   1.000
_cell.angle_alpha   90.00
_cell.angle_beta   90.00
_cell.angle_gamma   90.00
#
_symmetry.space_group_name_H-M   'P 1'
#
loop_
_entity.id
_entity.type
_entity.pdbx_description
1 polymer ?
#
loop_
_entity_poly.entity_id
_entity_poly.type
_entity_poly.pdbx_seq_one_letter_code
_entity_poly.pdbx_strand_id
1 'polypeptide(L)'
;MEIWELKVKGTDLASYTQRFQELALLCGRMFAEEADKIEKYVGGLPDMIHGSVVASKPKMMQEAIEIATELMDKKVRIFTERETASKRKLENTSRTTQNQQQQQHS
;
A
#
# COMPACT_ATOMS: atom_id res chain seq x y z
N MET A 1 2.16 21.88 -17.00
CA MET A 1 2.60 21.23 -15.76
C MET A 1 1.73 20.00 -15.61
N GLU A 2 2.28 18.82 -15.89
CA GLU A 2 1.52 17.57 -16.00
C GLU A 2 1.17 17.04 -14.61
N ILE A 3 -0.13 17.03 -14.29
CA ILE A 3 -0.69 16.59 -13.01
C ILE A 3 -0.58 15.04 -12.82
N TRP A 4 -0.12 14.33 -13.86
CA TRP A 4 -0.21 12.87 -13.98
C TRP A 4 1.05 12.10 -13.59
N GLU A 5 2.15 12.76 -13.21
CA GLU A 5 3.36 12.09 -12.71
C GLU A 5 3.34 11.77 -11.20
N LEU A 6 2.20 11.98 -10.53
CA LEU A 6 2.01 11.59 -9.13
C LEU A 6 1.67 10.10 -9.01
N LYS A 7 2.60 9.23 -9.41
CA LYS A 7 2.58 7.82 -9.05
C LYS A 7 2.91 7.72 -7.54
N VAL A 8 2.16 6.94 -6.78
CA VAL A 8 2.48 6.70 -5.36
C VAL A 8 3.94 6.22 -5.25
N LYS A 9 4.81 7.04 -4.67
CA LYS A 9 6.19 6.65 -4.35
C LYS A 9 6.18 5.98 -2.98
N GLY A 10 6.23 4.66 -2.96
CA GLY A 10 6.28 3.86 -1.73
C GLY A 10 4.89 3.54 -1.16
N THR A 11 4.70 3.74 0.15
CA THR A 11 3.47 3.41 0.89
C THR A 11 2.63 4.64 1.26
N ASP A 12 3.01 5.84 0.83
CA ASP A 12 2.34 7.07 1.24
C ASP A 12 1.09 7.37 0.40
N LEU A 13 0.04 6.57 0.62
CA LEU A 13 -1.28 6.77 0.03
C LEU A 13 -1.99 8.01 0.58
N ALA A 14 -1.69 8.39 1.82
CA ALA A 14 -2.32 9.51 2.49
C ALA A 14 -1.98 10.83 1.78
N SER A 15 -0.69 11.07 1.52
CA SER A 15 -0.27 12.26 0.76
C SER A 15 -0.80 12.29 -0.66
N TYR A 16 -0.88 11.13 -1.33
CA TYR A 16 -1.48 11.03 -2.66
C TYR A 16 -2.96 11.42 -2.64
N THR A 17 -3.73 10.85 -1.70
CA THR A 17 -5.17 11.10 -1.56
C THR A 17 -5.44 12.56 -1.21
N GLN A 18 -4.66 13.14 -0.29
CA GLN A 18 -4.79 14.54 0.09
C GLN A 18 -4.54 15.47 -1.11
N ARG A 19 -3.43 15.26 -1.85
CA ARG A 19 -3.13 16.06 -3.04
C ARG A 19 -4.19 15.92 -4.12
N PHE A 20 -4.71 14.71 -4.33
CA PHE A 20 -5.78 14.47 -5.29
C PHE A 20 -7.05 15.24 -4.90
N GLN A 21 -7.43 15.25 -3.63
CA GLN A 21 -8.58 16.00 -3.13
C GLN A 21 -8.38 17.52 -3.22
N GLU A 22 -7.18 18.02 -2.88
CA GLU A 22 -6.83 19.44 -3.02
C GLU A 22 -6.91 19.90 -4.48
N LEU A 23 -6.40 19.09 -5.42
CA LEU A 23 -6.48 19.38 -6.86
C LEU A 23 -7.91 19.32 -7.39
N ALA A 24 -8.69 18.32 -6.96
CA ALA A 24 -10.10 18.19 -7.31
C ALA A 24 -10.92 19.39 -6.81
N LEU A 25 -10.59 19.92 -5.64
CA LEU A 25 -11.25 21.08 -5.05
C LEU A 25 -10.83 22.39 -5.74
N LEU A 26 -9.53 22.55 -6.01
CA LEU A 26 -8.98 23.73 -6.68
C LEU A 26 -9.51 23.85 -8.11
N CYS A 27 -9.67 22.71 -8.79
CA CYS A 27 -10.27 22.62 -10.10
C CYS A 27 -11.74 22.19 -9.98
N GLY A 28 -12.63 23.06 -9.46
CA GLY A 28 -14.05 22.78 -9.24
C GLY A 28 -14.90 22.35 -10.46
N ARG A 29 -14.28 22.07 -11.61
CA ARG A 29 -14.85 21.46 -12.83
C ARG A 29 -13.96 20.38 -13.45
N MET A 30 -12.98 19.84 -12.73
CA MET A 30 -12.01 18.89 -13.28
C MET A 30 -12.64 17.54 -13.66
N PHE A 31 -13.70 17.16 -12.94
CA PHE A 31 -14.41 15.91 -13.14
C PHE A 31 -15.86 16.20 -13.50
N ALA A 32 -16.34 15.58 -14.58
CA ALA A 32 -17.73 15.74 -15.02
C ALA A 32 -18.70 14.92 -14.15
N GLU A 33 -18.23 13.77 -13.65
CA GLU A 33 -19.01 12.82 -12.84
C GLU A 33 -18.13 12.21 -11.74
N GLU A 34 -18.74 11.69 -10.66
CA GLU A 34 -18.01 10.99 -9.60
C GLU A 34 -17.26 9.75 -10.14
N ALA A 35 -17.80 9.08 -11.17
CA ALA A 35 -17.14 7.95 -11.80
C ALA A 35 -15.80 8.32 -12.44
N ASP A 36 -15.72 9.46 -13.13
CA ASP A 36 -14.48 9.97 -13.74
C ASP A 36 -13.43 10.27 -12.66
N LYS A 37 -13.85 10.89 -11.56
CA LYS A 37 -12.98 11.13 -10.39
C LYS A 37 -12.41 9.84 -9.80
N ILE A 38 -13.26 8.82 -9.65
CA ILE A 38 -12.85 7.49 -9.17
C ILE A 38 -11.86 6.85 -10.15
N GLU A 39 -12.14 6.89 -11.46
CA GLU A 39 -11.26 6.32 -12.47
C GLU A 39 -9.87 6.97 -12.45
N LYS A 40 -9.81 8.30 -12.36
CA LYS A 40 -8.54 9.03 -12.28
C LYS A 40 -7.77 8.74 -10.99
N TYR A 41 -8.47 8.61 -9.86
CA TYR A 41 -7.86 8.22 -8.60
C TYR A 41 -7.28 6.81 -8.67
N VAL A 42 -8.07 5.84 -9.15
CA VAL A 42 -7.65 4.45 -9.28
C VAL A 42 -6.47 4.32 -10.23
N GLY A 43 -6.45 5.07 -11.34
CA GLY A 43 -5.33 5.08 -12.29
C GLY A 43 -3.98 5.53 -11.72
N GLY A 44 -3.96 6.27 -10.61
CA GLY A 44 -2.73 6.64 -9.91
C GLY A 44 -2.29 5.67 -8.81
N LEU A 45 -3.11 4.67 -8.48
CA LEU A 45 -2.80 3.68 -7.46
C LEU A 45 -1.70 2.71 -7.90
N PRO A 46 -0.89 2.20 -6.96
CA PRO A 46 0.10 1.18 -7.28
C PRO A 46 -0.56 -0.14 -7.68
N ASP A 47 0.04 -0.84 -8.66
CA ASP A 47 -0.46 -2.09 -9.26
C ASP A 47 -0.84 -3.16 -8.22
N MET A 48 -0.14 -3.15 -7.08
CA MET A 48 -0.36 -4.07 -5.97
C MET A 48 -1.78 -4.02 -5.38
N ILE A 49 -2.45 -2.88 -5.43
CA ILE A 49 -3.83 -2.70 -4.93
C ILE A 49 -4.81 -2.29 -6.04
N HIS A 50 -4.33 -1.77 -7.17
CA HIS A 50 -5.14 -1.30 -8.30
C HIS A 50 -6.22 -2.32 -8.70
N GLY A 51 -5.83 -3.57 -9.00
CA GLY A 51 -6.77 -4.60 -9.43
C GLY A 51 -7.84 -4.93 -8.38
N SER A 52 -7.47 -4.88 -7.09
CA SER A 52 -8.40 -5.14 -5.99
C SER A 52 -9.39 -3.99 -5.80
N VAL A 53 -8.96 -2.74 -5.93
CA VAL A 53 -9.86 -1.56 -5.86
C VAL A 53 -10.84 -1.55 -7.04
N VAL A 54 -10.37 -1.85 -8.26
CA VAL A 54 -11.24 -1.98 -9.46
C VAL A 54 -12.29 -3.07 -9.26
N ALA A 55 -11.90 -4.23 -8.71
CA ALA A 55 -12.82 -5.34 -8.47
C ALA A 55 -13.92 -5.00 -7.47
N SER A 56 -13.64 -4.15 -6.47
CA SER A 56 -14.62 -3.71 -5.47
C SER A 56 -15.66 -2.74 -6.01
N LYS A 57 -15.44 -2.15 -7.20
CA LYS A 57 -16.38 -1.24 -7.87
C LYS A 57 -16.95 -0.15 -6.93
N PRO A 58 -16.08 0.71 -6.36
CA PRO A 58 -16.53 1.80 -5.51
C PRO A 58 -17.48 2.72 -6.28
N LYS A 59 -18.56 3.15 -5.61
CA LYS A 59 -19.56 4.07 -6.16
C LYS A 59 -19.24 5.51 -5.80
N MET A 60 -18.50 5.72 -4.73
CA MET A 60 -18.09 7.03 -4.24
C MET A 60 -16.57 7.12 -4.10
N MET A 61 -16.04 8.34 -4.25
CA MET A 61 -14.62 8.60 -4.01
C MET A 61 -14.16 8.14 -2.62
N GLN A 62 -14.99 8.35 -1.60
CA GLN A 62 -14.65 7.96 -0.23
C GLN A 62 -14.51 6.44 -0.07
N GLU A 63 -15.37 5.65 -0.71
CA GLU A 63 -15.26 4.19 -0.72
C GLU A 63 -13.95 3.74 -1.39
N ALA A 64 -13.58 4.36 -2.51
CA ALA A 64 -12.33 4.06 -3.20
C ALA A 64 -11.10 4.32 -2.30
N ILE A 65 -11.12 5.41 -1.53
CA ILE A 65 -10.06 5.78 -0.57
C ILE A 65 -10.00 4.78 0.59
N GLU A 66 -11.15 4.43 1.17
CA GLU A 66 -11.23 3.48 2.29
C GLU A 66 -10.71 2.10 1.88
N ILE A 67 -11.16 1.59 0.72
CA ILE A 67 -10.70 0.30 0.19
C ILE A 67 -9.19 0.33 -0.09
N ALA A 68 -8.69 1.39 -0.73
CA ALA A 68 -7.26 1.51 -1.03
C ALA A 68 -6.41 1.55 0.26
N THR A 69 -6.88 2.25 1.29
CA THR A 69 -6.21 2.36 2.60
C THR A 69 -6.21 1.02 3.33
N GLU A 70 -7.36 0.34 3.40
CA GLU A 70 -7.47 -0.98 4.03
C GLU A 70 -6.53 -1.99 3.35
N LEU A 71 -6.48 -1.99 2.01
CA LEU A 71 -5.61 -2.88 1.25
C LEU A 71 -4.12 -2.63 1.48
N MET A 72 -3.72 -1.36 1.62
CA MET A 72 -2.34 -1.03 1.99
C MET A 72 -2.01 -1.48 3.41
N ASP A 73 -2.84 -1.15 4.39
CA ASP A 73 -2.63 -1.53 5.79
C ASP A 73 -2.54 -3.05 5.95
N LYS A 74 -3.41 -3.79 5.27
CA LYS A 74 -3.39 -5.26 5.29
C LYS A 74 -2.09 -5.82 4.72
N LYS A 75 -1.58 -5.26 3.62
CA LYS A 75 -0.30 -5.70 3.01
C LYS A 75 0.90 -5.36 3.90
N VAL A 76 0.92 -4.18 4.52
CA VAL A 76 1.96 -3.77 5.48
C VAL A 76 1.98 -4.70 6.70
N ARG A 77 0.81 -5.08 7.23
CA ARG A 77 0.70 -6.05 8.34
C ARG A 77 1.27 -7.42 7.94
N ILE A 78 0.87 -7.96 6.78
CA ILE A 78 1.37 -9.25 6.29
C ILE A 78 2.90 -9.23 6.11
N PHE A 79 3.45 -8.13 5.60
CA PHE A 79 4.90 -7.98 5.44
C PHE A 79 5.61 -7.95 6.80
N THR A 80 5.07 -7.22 7.77
CA THR A 80 5.61 -7.11 9.13
C THR A 80 5.57 -8.46 9.88
N GLU A 81 4.49 -9.23 9.71
CA GLU A 81 4.37 -10.58 10.27
C GLU A 81 5.41 -11.55 9.66
N ARG A 82 5.63 -11.49 8.34
CA ARG A 82 6.67 -12.30 7.68
C ARG A 82 8.08 -11.92 8.12
N GLU A 83 8.36 -10.64 8.25
CA GLU A 83 9.66 -10.14 8.74
C GLU A 83 9.94 -10.64 10.17
N THR A 84 8.96 -10.51 11.07
CA THR A 84 9.10 -10.97 12.46
C THR A 84 9.22 -12.50 12.56
N ALA A 85 8.47 -13.26 11.78
CA ALA A 85 8.60 -14.71 11.70
C ALA A 85 9.98 -15.15 11.17
N SER A 86 10.48 -14.47 10.14
CA SER A 86 11.79 -14.75 9.53
C SER A 86 12.93 -14.41 10.49
N LYS A 87 12.86 -13.29 11.21
CA LYS A 87 13.83 -12.92 12.25
C LYS A 87 13.91 -13.94 13.39
N ARG A 88 12.75 -14.43 13.88
CA ARG A 88 12.73 -15.49 14.91
C ARG A 88 13.36 -16.79 14.40
N LYS A 89 13.11 -17.19 13.15
CA LYS A 89 13.77 -18.37 12.56
C LYS A 89 15.29 -18.19 12.45
N LEU A 90 15.75 -17.00 12.05
CA LEU A 90 17.18 -16.70 11.96
C LEU A 90 17.85 -16.84 13.34
N GLU A 91 17.28 -16.20 14.37
CA GLU A 91 17.82 -16.25 15.72
C GLU A 91 17.89 -17.70 16.27
N ASN A 92 16.83 -18.48 16.06
CA ASN A 92 16.79 -19.88 16.48
C ASN A 92 17.85 -20.75 15.77
N THR A 93 18.10 -20.48 14.49
CA THR A 93 19.11 -21.19 13.71
C THR A 93 20.51 -20.86 14.24
N SER A 94 20.80 -19.58 14.47
CA SER A 94 22.09 -19.11 15.01
C SER A 94 22.42 -19.73 16.36
N ARG A 95 21.45 -19.77 17.28
CA ARG A 95 21.61 -20.38 18.61
C ARG A 95 21.88 -21.89 18.55
N THR A 96 21.25 -22.58 17.60
CA THR A 96 21.41 -24.03 17.42
C THR A 96 22.80 -24.36 16.87
N THR A 97 23.28 -23.60 15.88
CA THR A 97 24.62 -23.80 15.31
C THR A 97 25.74 -23.52 16.32
N GLN A 98 25.59 -22.47 17.14
CA GLN A 98 26.58 -22.15 18.18
C GLN A 98 26.69 -23.25 19.25
N ASN A 99 25.55 -23.80 19.70
CA ASN A 99 25.54 -24.91 20.67
C ASN A 99 26.16 -26.20 20.12
N GLN A 100 25.97 -26.50 18.82
CA GLN A 100 26.57 -27.67 18.18
C GLN A 100 28.09 -27.56 18.08
N GLN A 101 28.63 -26.39 17.72
CA GLN A 101 30.08 -26.19 17.64
C GLN A 101 30.75 -26.33 19.02
N GLN A 102 30.09 -25.86 20.09
CA GLN A 102 30.62 -26.02 21.46
C GLN A 102 30.67 -27.48 21.93
N GLN A 103 29.71 -28.31 21.52
CA GLN A 103 29.66 -29.73 21.87
C GLN A 103 30.66 -30.59 21.08
N GLN A 104 31.07 -30.17 19.88
CA GLN A 104 32.07 -30.88 19.07
C GLN A 104 33.52 -30.60 19.48
N HIS A 105 33.75 -29.56 20.29
CA HIS A 105 35.06 -29.17 20.80
C HIS A 105 35.31 -29.58 22.27
N SER A 106 34.43 -30.40 22.86
CA SER A 106 34.59 -30.96 24.22
C SER A 106 35.04 -32.41 24.19
#